data_AF-A0A7I8DM79-F1
#
_entry.id   AF-A0A7I8DM79-F1
#
_cell.length_a   1.000
_cell.length_b   1.000
_cell.length_c   1.000
_cell.angle_alpha   90.00
_cell.angle_beta   90.00
_cell.angle_gamma   90.00
#
_symmetry.space_group_name_H-M   'P 1'
#
loop_
_entity.id
_entity.type
_entity.pdbx_description
1 polymer ?
#
loop_
_entity_poly.entity_id
_entity_poly.type
_entity_poly.pdbx_seq_one_letter_code
_entity_poly.pdbx_strand_id
1 'polypeptide(L)' 'MEIKNFKDYCIANISNEDVSSISELEKTISSKTDKDIVLIAYQTSEAEK' A
#
# COMPACT_ATOMS: atom_id res chain seq x y z
N MET A 1 -16.58 18.27 0.90
CA MET A 1 -15.79 17.02 0.89
C MET A 1 -15.14 16.94 -0.47
N GLU A 2 -13.83 17.16 -0.53
CA GLU A 2 -13.08 16.99 -1.78
C GLU A 2 -13.15 15.53 -2.20
N ILE A 3 -13.85 15.27 -3.29
CA ILE A 3 -13.91 13.96 -3.92
C ILE A 3 -12.55 13.78 -4.59
N LYS A 4 -11.55 13.26 -3.86
CA LYS A 4 -10.29 12.82 -4.46
C LYS A 4 -10.65 11.71 -5.44
N ASN A 5 -10.61 12.02 -6.73
CA ASN A 5 -10.79 11.02 -7.78
C ASN A 5 -9.66 10.00 -7.62
N PHE A 6 -9.97 8.82 -7.07
CA PHE A 6 -9.04 7.69 -7.04
C PHE A 6 -8.83 7.04 -8.42
N LYS A 7 -9.25 7.73 -9.50
CA LYS A 7 -9.10 7.26 -10.89
C LYS A 7 -7.64 7.21 -11.34
N ASP A 8 -6.77 7.94 -10.65
CA ASP A 8 -5.37 8.11 -11.02
C ASP A 8 -4.43 7.26 -10.16
N TYR A 9 -4.93 6.23 -9.47
CA TYR A 9 -4.10 5.32 -8.69
C TYR A 9 -4.29 3.87 -9.16
N CYS A 10 -3.18 3.19 -9.38
CA CYS A 10 -3.14 1.75 -9.64
C CYS A 10 -2.43 1.03 -8.50
N ILE A 11 -2.60 -0.30 -8.42
CA ILE A 11 -1.78 -1.12 -7.52
C ILE A 11 -0.32 -0.83 -7.85
N ALA A 12 0.46 -0.48 -6.82
CA ALA A 12 1.86 -0.18 -6.99
C ALA A 12 2.58 -1.41 -7.56
N ASN A 13 3.34 -1.21 -8.63
CA ASN A 13 4.23 -2.24 -9.14
C ASN A 13 5.49 -2.23 -8.29
N ILE A 14 5.44 -2.99 -7.20
CA ILE A 14 6.51 -3.08 -6.20
C ILE A 14 7.35 -4.33 -6.43
N SER A 15 8.62 -4.27 -6.02
CA SER A 15 9.54 -5.39 -6.15
C SER A 15 9.24 -6.47 -5.10
N ASN A 16 9.75 -7.69 -5.29
CA ASN A 16 9.64 -8.74 -4.27
C ASN A 16 10.29 -8.37 -2.93
N GLU A 17 11.34 -7.54 -2.97
CA GLU A 17 11.97 -7.00 -1.76
C GLU A 17 11.01 -6.07 -1.01
N ASP A 18 10.35 -5.16 -1.71
CA ASP A 18 9.33 -4.26 -1.14
C ASP A 18 8.14 -5.05 -0.55
N VAL A 19 7.69 -6.11 -1.23
CA VAL A 19 6.64 -7.01 -0.71
C VAL A 19 7.07 -7.63 0.62
N SER A 20 8.34 -8.03 0.73
CA SER A 20 8.87 -8.62 1.96
C SER A 20 8.87 -7.60 3.11
N SER A 21 9.28 -6.36 2.84
CA SER A 21 9.22 -5.27 3.82
C SER A 21 7.78 -4.92 4.24
N ILE A 22 6.83 -4.91 3.30
CA ILE A 22 5.41 -4.67 3.61
C ILE A 22 4.86 -5.80 4.49
N SER A 23 5.18 -7.06 4.18
CA SER A 23 4.72 -8.20 4.98
C SER A 23 5.30 -8.19 6.41
N GLU A 24 6.56 -7.79 6.57
CA GLU A 24 7.18 -7.64 7.90
C GLU A 24 6.51 -6.52 8.70
N LEU A 25 6.18 -5.41 8.03
CA LEU A 25 5.46 -4.30 8.64
C LEU A 25 4.05 -4.73 9.05
N GLU A 26 3.32 -5.44 8.18
CA GLU A 26 1.99 -5.98 8.46
C GLU A 26 1.99 -6.85 9.71
N LYS A 27 2.92 -7.81 9.80
CA LYS A 27 3.09 -8.67 10.99
C LYS A 27 3.39 -7.88 12.24
N THR A 28 4.24 -6.85 12.13
CA THR A 28 4.62 -6.01 13.26
C THR A 28 3.42 -5.23 13.80
N ILE A 29 2.62 -4.63 12.93
CA ILE A 29 1.46 -3.84 13.35
C ILE A 29 0.35 -4.76 13.84
N SER A 30 0.10 -5.88 13.16
CA SER A 30 -0.89 -6.88 13.58
C SER A 30 -0.57 -7.40 14.99
N SER A 31 0.69 -7.77 15.25
CA SER A 31 1.15 -8.24 16.57
C SER A 31 1.03 -7.18 17.66
N LYS A 32 1.22 -5.90 17.34
CA LYS A 32 1.11 -4.80 18.31
C LYS A 32 -0.33 -4.40 18.63
N THR A 33 -1.23 -4.59 17.68
CA THR A 33 -2.61 -4.09 17.78
C THR A 33 -3.62 -5.19 18.08
N ASP A 34 -3.20 -6.46 18.05
CA ASP A 34 -4.05 -7.66 18.17
C ASP A 34 -5.22 -7.61 17.18
N LYS A 35 -4.94 -7.15 15.96
CA LYS A 35 -5.92 -6.94 14.90
C LYS A 35 -5.42 -7.50 13.59
N ASP A 36 -6.38 -7.90 12.76
CA ASP A 36 -6.14 -8.25 11.37
C ASP A 36 -5.92 -6.96 10.57
N ILE A 37 -4.76 -6.86 9.92
CA ILE A 37 -4.33 -5.66 9.20
C ILE A 37 -3.90 -6.09 7.80
N VAL A 38 -4.36 -5.32 6.81
CA VAL A 38 -3.97 -5.49 5.41
C VAL A 38 -3.33 -4.19 4.95
N LEU A 39 -2.14 -4.27 4.36
CA LEU A 39 -1.45 -3.14 3.75
C LEU A 39 -1.60 -3.20 2.23
N ILE A 40 -2.09 -2.13 1.61
CA ILE A 40 -2.23 -2.03 0.15
C ILE A 40 -1.41 -0.84 -0.35
N ALA A 41 -0.41 -1.13 -1.20
CA ALA A 41 0.39 -0.10 -1.84
C ALA A 41 -0.27 0.34 -3.16
N TYR A 42 -0.52 1.64 -3.28
CA TYR A 42 -1.02 2.27 -4.51
C TYR A 42 0.05 3.23 -5.03
N GLN A 43 0.19 3.31 -6.35
CA GLN A 43 1.02 4.31 -7.04
C GLN A 43 0.16 5.14 -7.97
N THR A 44 0.57 6.38 -8.23
CA THR A 44 -0.09 7.21 -9.24
C THR A 44 0.06 6.58 -10.62
N SER A 45 -1.05 6.51 -11.36
CA SER A 45 -1.11 6.04 -12.74
C SER A 45 -0.52 7.06 -13.72
N GLU A 46 -0.42 8.32 -13.30
CA GLU A 46 0.29 9.35 -14.05
C GLU A 46 1.79 9.15 -13.90
N ALA A 47 2.38 8.54 -14.92
CA ALA A 47 3.74 8.86 -15.31
C ALA A 47 3.74 10.34 -15.73
N GLU A 48 3.88 11.25 -14.76
CA GLU A 48 4.24 12.62 -15.07
C GLU A 48 5.56 12.57 -15.84
N LYS A 49 5.48 13.02 -17.09
CA LYS A 49 6.49 12.90 -18.13
C LYS A 49 7.37 14.13 -18.15
#